data_AF-A0A9E4CEN4-F1
#
_entry.id   AF-A0A9E4CEN4-F1
#
_cell.length_a   1.000
_cell.length_b   1.000
_cell.length_c   1.000
_cell.angle_alpha   90.00
_cell.angle_beta   90.00
_cell.angle_gamma   90.00
#
_symmetry.space_group_name_H-M   'P 1'
#
loop_
_entity.id
_entity.type
_entity.pdbx_description
1 polymer ?
#
loop_
_entity_poly.entity_id
_entity_poly.type
_entity_poly.pdbx_seq_one_letter_code
_entity_poly.pdbx_strand_id
1 'polypeptide(L)'
;AASAADPYLMPADHPGNVAARDVHVQLYEQEPLYVRSGGSIPFCSLFQKVLGVYTVNFAFALNDEKQHSPNEFFRLHNFERGQKAYCMLLERLGQ
;
A
#
# COMPACT_ATOMS: atom_id res chain seq x y z
N ALA A 1 -7.66 -16.21 24.20
CA ALA A 1 -6.52 -15.33 23.86
C ALA A 1 -7.00 -14.33 22.83
N ALA A 2 -6.90 -13.03 23.10
CA ALA A 2 -7.31 -12.02 22.13
C ALA A 2 -6.45 -12.21 20.87
N SER A 3 -7.12 -12.43 19.73
CA SER A 3 -6.52 -12.40 18.40
C SER A 3 -6.10 -10.96 18.11
N ALA A 4 -5.04 -10.49 18.77
CA ALA A 4 -4.52 -9.15 18.61
C ALA A 4 -3.47 -9.14 17.50
N ALA A 5 -3.73 -8.36 16.45
CA ALA A 5 -2.72 -8.04 15.45
C ALA A 5 -1.80 -6.96 16.01
N ASP A 6 -0.49 -7.17 15.95
CA ASP A 6 0.45 -6.13 16.36
C ASP A 6 0.39 -4.92 15.41
N PRO A 7 0.51 -3.69 15.93
CA PRO A 7 0.62 -2.52 15.08
C PRO A 7 1.89 -2.59 14.21
N TYR A 8 1.81 -2.04 13.01
CA TYR A 8 2.89 -2.03 12.05
C TYR A 8 3.18 -0.60 11.59
N LEU A 9 4.47 -0.26 11.50
CA LEU A 9 4.94 1.02 10.97
C LEU A 9 6.21 0.81 10.16
N MET A 10 6.15 1.20 8.88
CA MET A 10 7.29 1.24 7.99
C MET A 10 7.95 2.64 8.04
N PRO A 11 9.28 2.76 8.04
CA PRO A 11 9.96 4.04 7.91
C PRO A 11 9.56 4.76 6.61
N ALA A 12 9.30 6.05 6.70
CA ALA A 12 8.84 6.84 5.55
C ALA A 12 9.90 6.89 4.43
N ASP A 13 11.18 6.88 4.81
CA ASP A 13 12.36 6.93 3.96
C ASP A 13 12.87 5.56 3.51
N HIS A 14 12.17 4.47 3.85
CA HIS A 14 12.57 3.14 3.41
C HIS A 14 12.57 3.06 1.86
N PRO A 15 13.58 2.43 1.22
CA PRO A 15 13.72 2.40 -0.24
C PRO A 15 12.46 1.96 -0.99
N GLY A 16 11.78 0.92 -0.51
CA GLY A 16 10.50 0.48 -1.09
C GLY A 16 9.36 1.52 -1.02
N ASN A 17 9.34 2.36 0.01
CA ASN A 17 8.37 3.44 0.15
C ASN A 17 8.72 4.64 -0.75
N VAL A 18 10.02 4.91 -0.94
CA VAL A 18 10.51 5.87 -1.94
C VAL A 18 10.16 5.42 -3.36
N ALA A 19 10.33 4.13 -3.68
CA ALA A 19 9.92 3.58 -4.98
C ALA A 19 8.41 3.73 -5.22
N ALA A 20 7.58 3.44 -4.22
CA ALA A 20 6.13 3.66 -4.31
C ALA A 20 5.77 5.14 -4.50
N ARG A 21 6.45 6.06 -3.80
CA ARG A 21 6.31 7.51 -4.01
C ARG A 21 6.63 7.90 -5.45
N ASP A 22 7.78 7.48 -5.97
CA ASP A 22 8.23 7.83 -7.32
C ASP A 22 7.19 7.40 -8.38
N VAL A 23 6.65 6.18 -8.24
CA VAL A 23 5.57 5.67 -9.11
C VAL A 23 4.30 6.51 -8.97
N HIS A 24 3.90 6.89 -7.75
CA HIS A 24 2.74 7.76 -7.55
C HIS A 24 2.93 9.14 -8.18
N VAL A 25 4.09 9.78 -8.03
CA VAL A 25 4.39 11.06 -8.67
C VAL A 25 4.27 10.95 -10.19
N GLN A 26 4.79 9.88 -10.78
CA GLN A 26 4.68 9.67 -12.23
C GLN A 26 3.25 9.38 -12.70
N LEU A 27 2.43 8.70 -11.90
CA LEU A 27 1.05 8.34 -12.26
C LEU A 27 0.03 9.45 -12.06
N TYR A 28 0.24 10.29 -11.07
CA TYR A 28 -0.73 11.30 -10.62
C TYR A 28 -0.23 12.73 -10.79
N GLU A 29 1.03 12.91 -11.18
CA GLU A 29 1.69 14.22 -11.36
C GLU A 29 1.67 15.09 -10.09
N GLN A 30 1.55 14.45 -8.92
CA GLN A 30 1.48 15.10 -7.61
C GLN A 30 2.24 14.30 -6.55
N GLU A 31 2.76 15.00 -5.55
CA GLU A 31 3.39 14.36 -4.39
C GLU A 31 2.33 13.66 -3.53
N PRO A 32 2.50 12.35 -3.26
CA PRO A 32 1.55 11.60 -2.44
C PRO A 32 1.69 11.97 -0.96
N LEU A 33 0.59 11.79 -0.22
CA LEU A 33 0.60 11.90 1.24
C LEU A 33 1.06 10.58 1.88
N TYR A 34 1.94 10.68 2.86
CA TYR A 34 2.24 9.56 3.75
C TYR A 34 1.15 9.44 4.81
N VAL A 35 0.42 8.33 4.79
CA VAL A 35 -0.75 8.12 5.65
C VAL A 35 -0.62 6.87 6.50
N ARG A 36 -1.37 6.83 7.61
CA ARG A 36 -1.60 5.66 8.44
C ARG A 36 -3.08 5.30 8.37
N SER A 37 -3.41 4.02 8.44
CA SER A 37 -4.79 3.53 8.43
C SER A 37 -5.12 2.84 9.76
N GLY A 38 -6.40 2.90 10.15
CA GLY A 38 -6.94 2.15 11.29
C GLY A 38 -7.27 0.68 10.96
N GLY A 39 -7.22 0.28 9.69
CA GLY A 39 -7.36 -1.11 9.26
C GLY A 39 -6.21 -1.98 9.77
N SER A 40 -6.48 -3.28 9.94
CA SER A 40 -5.48 -4.25 10.43
C SER A 40 -5.09 -5.24 9.34
N ILE A 41 -3.78 -5.33 9.06
CA ILE A 41 -3.19 -6.30 8.15
C ILE A 41 -2.11 -7.07 8.94
N PRO A 42 -2.48 -8.17 9.64
CA PRO A 42 -1.61 -8.81 10.62
C PRO A 42 -0.32 -9.40 10.03
N PHE A 43 -0.30 -9.72 8.74
CA PHE A 43 0.89 -10.29 8.12
C PHE A 43 2.05 -9.29 8.02
N CYS A 44 1.79 -7.97 7.99
CA CYS A 44 2.87 -6.98 7.88
C CYS A 44 3.82 -7.04 9.07
N SER A 45 3.27 -7.11 10.30
CA SER A 45 4.08 -7.28 11.51
C SER A 45 4.68 -8.68 11.62
N LEU A 46 4.00 -9.72 11.11
CA LEU A 46 4.56 -11.07 11.04
C LEU A 46 5.80 -11.14 10.15
N PHE A 47 5.76 -10.55 8.94
CA PHE A 47 6.89 -10.51 8.02
C PHE A 47 8.08 -9.77 8.63
N GLN A 48 7.82 -8.65 9.29
CA GLN A 48 8.86 -7.91 9.99
C GLN A 48 9.51 -8.73 11.12
N LYS A 49 8.72 -9.46 11.90
CA LYS A 49 9.21 -10.28 13.02
C LYS A 49 9.98 -11.53 12.58
N VAL A 50 9.50 -12.21 11.53
CA VAL A 50 10.04 -13.51 11.12
C VAL A 50 11.17 -13.36 10.11
N LEU A 51 11.03 -12.44 9.15
CA LEU A 51 11.96 -12.28 8.03
C LEU A 51 12.83 -11.02 8.16
N GLY A 52 12.51 -10.10 9.09
CA GLY A 52 13.25 -8.85 9.23
C GLY A 52 13.03 -7.86 8.10
N VAL A 53 11.97 -8.04 7.28
CA VAL A 53 11.67 -7.19 6.11
C VAL A 53 10.44 -6.32 6.33
N TYR A 54 10.45 -5.13 5.74
CA TYR A 54 9.27 -4.27 5.69
C TYR A 54 8.39 -4.61 4.47
N THR A 55 7.08 -4.51 4.65
CA THR A 55 6.07 -4.60 3.60
C THR A 55 5.60 -3.21 3.17
N VAL A 56 5.65 -2.92 1.87
CA VAL A 56 5.07 -1.70 1.28
C VAL A 56 3.59 -1.94 0.98
N ASN A 57 2.71 -1.08 1.49
CA ASN A 57 1.30 -1.10 1.12
C ASN A 57 1.09 -0.23 -0.13
N PHE A 58 0.67 -0.85 -1.24
CA PHE A 58 0.51 -0.18 -2.52
C PHE A 58 -0.86 -0.50 -3.13
N ALA A 59 -1.89 0.24 -2.72
CA ALA A 59 -3.28 -0.02 -3.07
C ALA A 59 -3.93 1.19 -3.75
N PHE A 60 -4.98 0.93 -4.53
CA PHE A 60 -5.66 1.92 -5.37
C PHE A 60 -7.15 2.10 -5.02
N ALA A 61 -7.60 1.45 -3.95
CA ALA A 61 -8.95 1.64 -3.43
C ALA A 61 -9.07 3.00 -2.73
N LEU A 62 -10.25 3.60 -2.80
CA LEU A 62 -10.56 4.88 -2.14
C LEU A 62 -11.49 4.67 -0.94
N ASN A 63 -11.44 5.59 0.02
CA ASN A 63 -12.18 5.46 1.28
C ASN A 63 -13.72 5.40 1.11
N ASP A 64 -14.25 5.87 -0.02
CA ASP A 64 -15.69 5.87 -0.30
C ASP A 64 -16.19 4.59 -0.99
N GLU A 65 -15.31 3.61 -1.21
CA GLU A 65 -15.62 2.34 -1.90
C GLU A 65 -16.26 1.30 -0.99
N LYS A 66 -16.54 1.64 0.27
CA LYS A 66 -17.37 0.87 1.21
C LYS A 66 -16.88 -0.56 1.45
N GLN A 67 -15.57 -0.74 1.58
CA GLN A 67 -14.98 -2.03 1.98
C GLN A 67 -15.75 -2.62 3.18
N HIS A 68 -16.23 -3.85 3.04
CA HIS A 68 -17.03 -4.58 4.03
C HIS A 68 -18.44 -4.02 4.33
N SER A 69 -19.00 -3.21 3.43
CA SER A 69 -20.33 -2.59 3.59
C SER A 69 -21.19 -2.79 2.34
N PRO A 70 -22.54 -2.72 2.44
CA PRO A 70 -23.41 -2.81 1.28
C PRO A 70 -23.06 -1.79 0.18
N ASN A 71 -23.20 -2.23 -1.07
CA ASN A 71 -22.81 -1.47 -2.27
C ASN A 71 -21.31 -1.14 -2.30
N GLU A 72 -20.47 -2.05 -1.80
CA GLU A 72 -19.02 -2.05 -2.08
C GLU A 72 -18.79 -2.04 -3.60
N PHE A 73 -17.90 -1.16 -4.06
CA PHE A 73 -17.60 -1.00 -5.48
C PHE A 73 -16.13 -0.65 -5.67
N PHE A 74 -15.68 -0.67 -6.92
CA PHE A 74 -14.32 -0.25 -7.26
C PHE A 74 -14.32 0.51 -8.58
N ARG A 75 -13.50 1.55 -8.68
CA ARG A 75 -13.39 2.35 -9.91
C ARG A 75 -12.57 1.62 -10.96
N LEU A 76 -13.15 1.40 -12.15
CA LEU A 76 -12.45 0.73 -13.26
C LEU A 76 -11.15 1.46 -13.67
N HIS A 77 -11.15 2.80 -13.68
CA HIS A 77 -9.94 3.56 -13.97
C HIS A 77 -8.82 3.33 -12.93
N ASN A 78 -9.16 3.08 -11.66
CA ASN A 78 -8.16 2.72 -10.64
C ASN A 78 -7.70 1.28 -10.80
N PHE A 79 -8.54 0.40 -11.36
CA PHE A 79 -8.19 -1.00 -11.63
C PHE A 79 -7.12 -1.07 -12.72
N GLU A 80 -7.37 -0.38 -13.83
CA GLU A 80 -6.42 -0.24 -14.94
C GLU A 80 -5.14 0.48 -14.50
N ARG A 81 -5.27 1.58 -13.75
CA ARG A 81 -4.11 2.30 -13.22
C ARG A 81 -3.28 1.43 -12.29
N GLY A 82 -3.91 0.64 -11.42
CA GLY A 82 -3.23 -0.25 -10.49
C GLY A 82 -2.38 -1.29 -11.22
N GLN A 83 -2.90 -1.90 -12.29
CA GLN A 83 -2.12 -2.84 -13.12
C GLN A 83 -0.83 -2.20 -13.64
N LYS A 84 -0.95 -1.01 -14.26
CA LYS A 84 0.21 -0.26 -14.74
C LYS A 84 1.18 0.08 -13.60
N ALA A 85 0.65 0.52 -12.47
CA ALA A 85 1.43 0.93 -11.32
C ALA A 85 2.28 -0.20 -10.72
N TYR A 86 1.74 -1.41 -10.65
CA TYR A 86 2.50 -2.56 -10.16
C TYR A 86 3.67 -2.92 -11.07
N CYS A 87 3.50 -2.85 -12.40
CA CYS A 87 4.61 -3.02 -13.34
C CYS A 87 5.70 -1.96 -13.12
N MET A 88 5.30 -0.69 -13.00
CA MET A 88 6.22 0.42 -12.74
C MET A 88 6.95 0.26 -11.39
N LEU A 89 6.26 -0.20 -10.35
CA LEU A 89 6.86 -0.44 -9.04
C LEU A 89 7.92 -1.55 -9.10
N LEU A 90 7.63 -2.67 -9.77
CA LEU A 90 8.60 -3.75 -9.93
C LEU A 90 9.82 -3.32 -10.73
N GLU A 91 9.64 -2.54 -11.79
CA GLU A 91 10.75 -1.96 -12.56
C GLU A 91 11.59 -1.02 -11.69
N ARG A 92 10.95 -0.12 -10.94
CA ARG A 92 11.62 0.85 -10.07
C ARG A 92 12.38 0.19 -8.92
N LEU A 93 11.89 -0.93 -8.39
CA LEU A 93 12.56 -1.72 -7.35
C LEU A 93 13.73 -2.54 -7.88
N GLY A 94 13.78 -2.81 -9.19
CA GLY A 94 14.89 -3.52 -9.84
C GLY A 94 16.11 -2.65 -10.15
N GLN A 95 16.01 -1.33 -9.93
CA GLN A 95 17.08 -0.34 -10.09
C GLN A 95 17.77 -0.07 -8.76
#